data_AF-D8JT63-F1
#
_entry.id   AF-D8JT63-F1
#
_cell.length_a   1.000
_cell.length_b   1.000
_cell.length_c   1.000
_cell.angle_alpha   90.00
_cell.angle_beta   90.00
_cell.angle_gamma   90.00
#
_symmetry.space_group_name_H-M   'P 1'
#
loop_
_entity.id
_entity.type
_entity.pdbx_description
1 polymer ?
#
loop_
_entity_poly.entity_id
_entity_poly.type
_entity_poly.pdbx_seq_one_letter_code
_entity_poly.pdbx_strand_id
1 'polypeptide(L)'
;MTQRAHSPDKQPQLLHLVFGGELKTLDSHEFHDLSTLDIVGIFPDYQSAYVAWKGAAQRSVDNAMMRYFIVHLHRLLEPKGLAGLHSALPTS
;
A
#
# COMPACT_ATOMS: atom_id res chain seq x y z
N MET A 1 -17.91 40.30 -2.66
CA MET A 1 -18.45 38.94 -2.89
C MET A 1 -17.27 37.99 -2.93
N THR A 2 -16.88 37.43 -1.78
CA THR A 2 -15.69 36.57 -1.67
C THR A 2 -16.14 35.12 -1.81
N GLN A 3 -15.88 34.53 -2.96
CA GLN A 3 -16.16 33.13 -3.23
C GLN A 3 -15.26 32.27 -2.34
N ARG A 4 -15.88 31.46 -1.48
CA ARG A 4 -15.18 30.47 -0.64
C ARG A 4 -14.48 29.49 -1.57
N ALA A 5 -13.15 29.51 -1.55
CA ALA A 5 -12.33 28.55 -2.27
C ALA A 5 -12.73 27.14 -1.79
N HIS A 6 -13.33 26.39 -2.69
CA HIS A 6 -13.50 24.94 -2.58
C HIS A 6 -12.10 24.36 -2.48
N SER A 7 -11.69 23.87 -1.29
CA SER A 7 -10.43 23.17 -1.11
C SER A 7 -10.45 21.91 -1.98
N PRO A 8 -9.62 21.81 -3.02
CA PRO A 8 -9.57 20.60 -3.79
C PRO A 8 -8.86 19.53 -2.96
N ASP A 9 -9.31 18.29 -3.13
CA ASP A 9 -8.41 17.15 -3.14
C ASP A 9 -7.85 16.69 -1.78
N LYS A 10 -8.68 15.94 -1.06
CA LYS A 10 -8.18 14.91 -0.14
C LYS A 10 -8.37 13.56 -0.81
N GLN A 11 -7.75 13.35 -1.97
CA GLN A 11 -7.67 11.98 -2.49
C GLN A 11 -6.91 11.15 -1.46
N PRO A 12 -7.48 10.03 -0.98
CA PRO A 12 -6.84 9.23 0.06
C PRO A 12 -5.44 8.91 -0.43
N GLN A 13 -4.43 9.19 0.40
CA GLN A 13 -3.05 8.84 0.10
C GLN A 13 -2.93 7.32 0.16
N LEU A 14 -3.29 6.67 -0.95
CA LEU A 14 -3.24 5.22 -1.09
C LEU A 14 -1.79 4.83 -1.35
N LEU A 15 -1.06 4.52 -0.29
CA LEU A 15 0.30 3.99 -0.41
C LEU A 15 0.23 2.52 -0.87
N HIS A 16 0.94 2.24 -1.97
CA HIS A 16 1.08 0.91 -2.55
C HIS A 16 2.51 0.43 -2.33
N LEU A 17 2.71 -0.62 -1.55
CA LEU A 17 4.00 -1.26 -1.38
C LEU A 17 4.10 -2.43 -2.36
N VAL A 18 5.21 -2.49 -3.09
CA VAL A 18 5.54 -3.60 -3.98
C VAL A 18 6.71 -4.35 -3.38
N PHE A 19 6.51 -5.65 -3.16
CA PHE A 19 7.53 -6.55 -2.65
C PHE A 19 7.37 -7.93 -3.26
N GLY A 20 8.42 -8.73 -3.25
CA GLY A 20 8.38 -10.10 -3.72
C GLY A 20 9.38 -10.97 -2.98
N GLY A 21 9.32 -12.25 -3.25
CA GLY A 21 10.20 -13.22 -2.63
C GLY A 21 9.92 -14.62 -3.13
N GLU A 22 10.73 -15.55 -2.66
CA GLU A 22 10.57 -16.96 -3.00
C GLU A 22 9.44 -17.57 -2.16
N LEU A 23 8.46 -18.19 -2.82
CA LEU A 23 7.36 -18.90 -2.17
C LEU A 23 7.77 -20.31 -1.77
N LYS A 24 7.18 -20.84 -0.69
CA LYS A 24 7.38 -22.26 -0.31
C LYS A 24 6.89 -23.22 -1.38
N THR A 25 5.79 -22.87 -2.04
CA THR A 25 5.17 -23.66 -3.10
C THR A 25 4.56 -22.72 -4.15
N LEU A 26 4.42 -23.20 -5.39
CA LEU A 26 3.89 -22.43 -6.51
C LEU A 26 2.44 -21.94 -6.29
N ASP A 27 1.68 -22.62 -5.43
CA ASP A 27 0.26 -22.34 -5.17
C ASP A 27 0.02 -21.64 -3.82
N SER A 28 1.07 -21.49 -2.99
CA SER A 28 0.95 -20.83 -1.68
C SER A 28 1.27 -19.35 -1.76
N HIS A 29 0.72 -18.59 -0.82
CA HIS A 29 1.09 -17.20 -0.57
C HIS A 29 2.12 -17.07 0.57
N GLU A 30 2.64 -18.19 1.08
CA GLU A 30 3.69 -18.21 2.09
C GLU A 30 5.08 -18.10 1.46
N PHE A 31 5.84 -17.12 1.91
CA PHE A 31 7.25 -17.01 1.57
C PHE A 31 8.06 -18.11 2.26
N HIS A 32 9.03 -18.66 1.54
CA HIS A 32 9.99 -19.62 2.06
C HIS A 32 10.89 -18.97 3.10
N ASP A 33 11.40 -17.78 2.78
CA ASP A 33 12.24 -16.98 3.67
C ASP A 33 11.80 -15.52 3.64
N LEU A 34 11.52 -14.97 4.82
CA LEU A 34 11.12 -13.57 5.01
C LEU A 34 12.33 -12.62 5.02
N SER A 35 13.53 -13.17 5.22
CA SER A 35 14.79 -12.40 5.28
C SER A 35 15.30 -12.03 3.88
N THR A 36 14.90 -12.79 2.87
CA THR A 36 15.30 -12.61 1.45
C THR A 36 14.20 -11.93 0.63
N LEU A 37 13.24 -11.28 1.29
CA LEU A 37 12.21 -10.50 0.60
C LEU A 37 12.84 -9.35 -0.19
N ASP A 38 12.52 -9.30 -1.47
CA ASP A 38 12.89 -8.23 -2.37
C ASP A 38 11.86 -7.10 -2.30
N ILE A 39 12.26 -5.98 -1.71
CA ILE A 39 11.40 -4.79 -1.60
C ILE A 39 11.69 -3.89 -2.79
N VAL A 40 10.75 -3.81 -3.72
CA VAL A 40 10.88 -3.01 -4.94
C VAL A 40 10.72 -1.51 -4.63
N GLY A 41 9.76 -1.18 -3.75
CA GLY A 41 9.52 0.21 -3.33
C GLY A 41 8.08 0.51 -2.94
N ILE A 42 7.86 1.76 -2.52
CA ILE A 42 6.56 2.29 -2.13
C ILE A 42 6.15 3.37 -3.13
N PHE A 43 4.91 3.31 -3.60
CA PHE A 43 4.37 4.18 -4.63
C PHE A 43 3.07 4.87 -4.17
N PRO A 44 2.82 6.11 -4.63
CA PRO A 44 1.63 6.88 -4.26
C PRO A 44 0.37 6.48 -5.05
N ASP A 45 0.51 5.70 -6.11
CA ASP A 45 -0.59 5.30 -7.00
C ASP A 45 -0.41 3.86 -7.52
N TYR A 46 -1.54 3.23 -7.88
CA TYR A 46 -1.55 1.84 -8.37
C TYR A 46 -0.80 1.69 -9.69
N GLN A 47 -0.83 2.69 -10.57
CA GLN A 47 -0.23 2.58 -11.90
C GLN A 47 1.30 2.51 -11.80
N SER A 48 1.91 3.37 -10.99
CA SER A 48 3.33 3.37 -10.67
C SER A 48 3.75 2.07 -9.99
N ALA A 49 2.96 1.59 -9.03
CA ALA A 49 3.19 0.30 -8.37
C ALA A 49 3.13 -0.88 -9.36
N TYR A 50 2.15 -0.87 -10.26
CA TYR A 50 1.99 -1.91 -11.28
C TYR A 50 3.15 -1.95 -12.26
N VAL A 51 3.66 -0.80 -12.69
CA VAL A 51 4.85 -0.72 -13.55
C VAL A 51 6.07 -1.31 -12.83
N ALA A 52 6.28 -0.95 -11.57
CA ALA A 52 7.38 -1.48 -10.77
C ALA A 52 7.27 -2.99 -10.54
N TRP A 53 6.08 -3.47 -10.17
CA TRP A 53 5.77 -4.89 -10.02
C TRP A 53 6.01 -5.66 -11.32
N LYS A 54 5.52 -5.16 -12.46
CA LYS A 54 5.70 -5.79 -13.77
C LYS A 54 7.17 -5.90 -14.11
N GLY A 55 7.96 -4.85 -13.87
CA GLY A 55 9.40 -4.88 -14.09
C GLY A 55 10.11 -5.93 -13.23
N ALA A 56 9.73 -6.04 -11.95
CA ALA A 56 10.31 -7.01 -11.03
C ALA A 56 9.89 -8.46 -11.35
N ALA A 57 8.61 -8.68 -11.69
CA ALA A 57 8.08 -9.96 -12.14
C ALA A 57 8.74 -10.43 -13.45
N GLN A 58 9.02 -9.51 -14.39
CA GLN A 58 9.72 -9.84 -15.63
C GLN A 58 11.19 -10.23 -15.41
N ARG A 59 11.87 -9.62 -14.42
CA ARG A 59 13.26 -9.98 -14.07
C ARG A 59 13.38 -11.33 -13.38
N SER A 60 12.29 -11.83 -12.81
CA SER A 60 12.25 -13.05 -12.02
C SER A 60 11.65 -14.24 -12.78
N VAL A 61 11.50 -14.13 -14.11
CA VAL A 61 10.88 -15.17 -14.94
C VAL A 61 11.66 -16.50 -14.89
N ASP A 62 12.97 -16.45 -14.64
CA ASP A 62 13.84 -17.61 -14.54
C ASP A 62 13.70 -18.35 -13.19
N ASN A 63 13.15 -17.71 -12.15
CA ASN A 63 12.88 -18.33 -10.86
C ASN A 63 11.38 -18.55 -10.67
N ALA A 64 10.91 -19.77 -10.94
CA ALA A 64 9.49 -20.12 -10.89
C ALA A 64 8.82 -19.88 -9.53
N MET A 65 9.59 -19.90 -8.43
CA MET A 65 9.08 -19.68 -7.08
C MET A 65 9.06 -18.21 -6.69
N MET A 66 9.72 -17.33 -7.45
CA MET A 66 9.78 -15.91 -7.16
C MET A 66 8.47 -15.23 -7.57
N ARG A 67 7.78 -14.63 -6.60
CA ARG A 67 6.49 -13.98 -6.83
C ARG A 67 6.50 -12.59 -6.21
N TYR A 68 5.99 -11.62 -6.95
CA TYR A 68 5.82 -10.24 -6.49
C TYR A 68 4.34 -9.94 -6.23
N PHE A 69 4.09 -9.14 -5.21
CA PHE A 69 2.78 -8.73 -4.74
C PHE A 69 2.73 -7.20 -4.59
N ILE A 70 1.53 -6.64 -4.80
CA ILE A 70 1.23 -5.22 -4.56
C ILE A 70 0.25 -5.18 -3.40
N VAL A 71 0.58 -4.47 -2.32
CA VAL A 71 -0.29 -4.32 -1.15
C VAL A 71 -0.64 -2.86 -0.88
N HIS A 72 -1.90 -2.62 -0.50
CA HIS A 72 -2.42 -1.31 -0.16
C HIS A 72 -2.26 -1.06 1.34
N LEU A 73 -1.29 -0.23 1.74
CA LEU A 73 -1.01 0.06 3.17
C LEU A 73 -2.11 0.91 3.83
N HIS A 74 -2.93 1.58 3.04
CA HIS A 74 -3.93 2.54 3.53
C HIS A 74 -5.05 1.90 4.38
N ARG A 75 -5.24 0.57 4.36
CA ARG A 75 -6.27 -0.09 5.18
C ARG A 75 -5.86 -0.28 6.65
N LEU A 76 -4.59 -0.05 6.98
CA LEU A 76 -4.02 -0.29 8.31
C LEU A 76 -3.84 1.01 9.15
N LEU A 77 -4.05 2.17 8.53
CA LEU A 77 -3.78 3.50 9.09
C LEU A 77 -5.05 4.32 9.36
N GLU A 78 -6.23 3.70 9.34
CA GLU A 78 -7.38 4.21 10.08
C GLU A 78 -7.44 3.53 11.45
N PRO A 79 -6.73 4.06 12.47
CA PRO A 79 -7.09 3.74 13.83
C PRO A 79 -8.54 4.20 14.03
N LYS A 80 -9.46 3.25 14.18
CA LYS A 80 -10.75 3.55 14.81
C LYS A 80 -10.46 4.28 16.12
N GLY A 81 -10.89 5.54 16.23
CA GLY A 81 -11.25 6.09 17.53
C GLY A 81 -10.79 7.49 17.95
N LEU A 82 -10.41 8.42 17.07
CA LEU A 82 -10.20 9.82 17.50
C LEU A 82 -10.93 10.89 16.67
N ALA A 83 -11.96 10.52 15.92
CA ALA A 83 -12.88 11.48 15.30
C ALA A 83 -14.05 11.92 16.23
N GLY A 84 -14.08 11.47 17.49
CA GLY A 84 -15.26 11.60 18.37
C GLY A 84 -15.14 12.51 19.60
N LEU A 85 -14.02 13.18 19.86
CA LEU A 85 -13.83 13.92 21.12
C LEU A 85 -14.00 15.45 21.04
N HIS A 86 -14.59 16.00 19.97
CA HIS A 86 -14.80 17.46 19.84
C HIS A 86 -16.20 17.97 20.25
N SER A 87 -17.06 17.17 20.87
CA SER A 87 -18.40 17.65 21.26
C SER A 87 -18.77 17.31 22.70
N ALA A 88 -18.13 17.98 23.66
CA ALA A 88 -18.71 18.20 24.99
C ALA A 88 -17.92 19.28 25.77
N LEU A 89 -18.07 20.54 25.36
CA LEU A 89 -17.99 21.66 26.30
C LEU A 89 -19.42 22.03 26.69
N PRO A 90 -19.90 21.72 27.90
CA PRO A 90 -20.99 22.47 28.47
C PRO A 90 -20.41 23.75 29.09
N THR A 91 -20.70 24.87 28.45
CA THR A 91 -20.81 26.17 29.11
C THR A 91 -21.81 26.06 30.26
N SER A 92 -21.35 26.17 31.50
CA SER A 92 -21.93 27.07 32.52
C SER A 92 -21.11 27.05 33.80
#